data_AF-A0A2R6R0W7-F1
#
_entry.id   AF-A0A2R6R0W7-F1
#
_cell.length_a   1.000
_cell.length_b   1.000
_cell.length_c   1.000
_cell.angle_alpha   90.00
_cell.angle_beta   90.00
_cell.angle_gamma   90.00
#
_symmetry.space_group_name_H-M   'P 1'
#
loop_
_entity.id
_entity.type
_entity.pdbx_description
1 polymer ?
#
loop_
_entity_poly.entity_id
_entity_poly.type
_entity_poly.pdbx_seq_one_letter_code
_entity_poly.pdbx_strand_id
1 'polypeptide(L)'
;MSTDLASYLKGMHSQSVTCNWDVAVTYDQTKINALLADRHAQPGSGMITEIDIRQRVEDRYGEYYQNYQFNLGPPLIQFQSRTSTPTCSLRTQIVSGSIWSSEINDPDTKEDEKQLDPNTYWITISSIPLSALDGNADYVGGGDDTITFPPNDESDRYIVVDIPLVDEEELAVSVDYLDGYDPPYAMKREALVTALKLFFKKETNAFAYTLASINNHKPSSGTLDLVPQAFRFVTYKVSDELSFLTLLVQTKGSSSPGDTKDVQSEWVSNWTIDAKVPPVPSNQSASIIINNSFFLQSFVKPALRSQTTSMTDITINGDIGGIGLQCKWPKQTREKKDYSKGYGDVTTWPQDWKWSELHIPAVEYDPNNGSPLMLTFSHSNGFDKPATLHIYWQYKYKSTWNGVQIKKVWSHTDGPGSWEPKAKECDGSFNTTYTLDKTISLTDLSDEDLSINVDARADEWKPDAVPDAGNGFWGDISAAFGGTAHVGDIPSFVWDTAIGGIGFKFSFGTLRFFSVTNILRKSA
;
A
#
# COMPACT_ATOMS: atom_id res chain seq x y z
N MET A 1 18.26 -12.40 4.26
CA MET A 1 18.34 -12.35 2.78
C MET A 1 17.71 -11.04 2.34
N SER A 2 18.41 -10.20 1.59
CA SER A 2 17.82 -8.97 1.05
C SER A 2 16.86 -9.37 -0.07
N THR A 3 15.57 -9.11 0.11
CA THR A 3 14.54 -9.41 -0.87
C THR A 3 14.42 -8.21 -1.81
N ASP A 4 14.61 -8.42 -3.12
CA ASP A 4 14.55 -7.33 -4.09
C ASP A 4 13.09 -6.94 -4.43
N LEU A 5 12.92 -5.77 -5.03
CA LEU A 5 11.63 -5.27 -5.50
C LEU A 5 10.94 -6.24 -6.45
N ALA A 6 11.70 -6.91 -7.33
CA ALA A 6 11.14 -7.86 -8.30
C ALA A 6 10.42 -9.01 -7.61
N SER A 7 10.96 -9.48 -6.49
CA SER A 7 10.32 -10.51 -5.67
C SER A 7 9.00 -10.03 -5.05
N TYR A 8 8.94 -8.79 -4.56
CA TYR A 8 7.69 -8.19 -4.07
C TYR A 8 6.65 -8.02 -5.16
N LEU A 9 7.05 -7.47 -6.32
CA LEU A 9 6.15 -7.29 -7.46
C LEU A 9 5.57 -8.62 -7.92
N LYS A 10 6.40 -9.67 -8.00
CA LYS A 10 5.96 -11.03 -8.35
C LYS A 10 5.04 -11.62 -7.28
N GLY A 11 5.40 -11.49 -6.00
CA GLY A 11 4.65 -12.06 -4.89
C GLY A 11 3.29 -11.41 -4.67
N MET A 12 3.18 -10.10 -4.92
CA MET A 12 1.94 -9.33 -4.73
C MET A 12 1.10 -9.19 -6.02
N HIS A 13 1.54 -9.77 -7.14
CA HIS A 13 1.03 -9.48 -8.49
C HIS A 13 -0.45 -9.85 -8.74
N SER A 14 -1.00 -10.83 -8.02
CA SER A 14 -2.28 -11.45 -8.40
C SER A 14 -3.23 -11.75 -7.26
N GLN A 15 -2.91 -11.37 -6.03
CA GLN A 15 -3.67 -11.74 -4.84
C GLN A 15 -3.84 -10.56 -3.87
N SER A 16 -4.97 -10.55 -3.15
CA SER A 16 -5.27 -9.57 -2.11
C SER A 16 -4.42 -9.88 -0.88
N VAL A 17 -3.18 -9.39 -0.86
CA VAL A 17 -2.27 -9.58 0.29
C VAL A 17 -2.73 -8.85 1.56
N THR A 18 -3.79 -8.04 1.47
CA THR A 18 -4.43 -7.36 2.60
C THR A 18 -5.61 -8.14 3.20
N CYS A 19 -5.87 -9.39 2.76
CA CYS A 19 -7.05 -10.18 3.19
C CYS A 19 -8.36 -9.39 3.01
N ASN A 20 -8.46 -8.70 1.88
CA ASN A 20 -9.59 -7.84 1.49
C ASN A 20 -9.88 -6.62 2.40
N TRP A 21 -9.00 -6.30 3.34
CA TRP A 21 -9.01 -5.04 4.07
C TRP A 21 -8.46 -3.90 3.23
N ASP A 22 -8.86 -2.65 3.49
CA ASP A 22 -8.48 -1.50 2.67
C ASP A 22 -6.98 -1.19 2.78
N VAL A 23 -6.44 -1.26 4.00
CA VAL A 23 -5.06 -0.90 4.33
C VAL A 23 -4.50 -1.91 5.32
N ALA A 24 -3.29 -2.39 5.09
CA ALA A 24 -2.50 -3.14 6.07
C ALA A 24 -1.29 -2.29 6.50
N VAL A 25 -1.13 -2.07 7.80
CA VAL A 25 0.00 -1.32 8.37
C VAL A 25 0.81 -2.27 9.24
N THR A 26 2.07 -2.50 8.86
CA THR A 26 2.92 -3.52 9.47
C THR A 26 4.15 -2.92 10.11
N TYR A 27 4.51 -3.39 11.30
CA TYR A 27 5.68 -3.00 12.07
C TYR A 27 6.58 -4.21 12.32
N ASP A 28 7.89 -4.02 12.19
CA ASP A 28 8.85 -5.03 12.58
C ASP A 28 8.98 -5.13 14.12
N GLN A 29 9.29 -6.33 14.60
CA GLN A 29 9.52 -6.63 16.00
C GLN A 29 10.73 -5.84 16.55
N THR A 30 11.77 -5.65 15.74
CA THR A 30 13.02 -4.99 16.17
C THR A 30 12.77 -3.57 16.65
N LYS A 31 11.97 -2.80 15.92
CA LYS A 31 11.64 -1.42 16.26
C LYS A 31 10.71 -1.35 17.47
N ILE A 32 9.76 -2.26 17.59
CA ILE A 32 8.90 -2.39 18.79
C ILE A 32 9.76 -2.67 20.03
N ASN A 33 10.68 -3.64 19.94
CA ASN A 33 11.56 -3.99 21.06
C ASN A 33 12.51 -2.85 21.46
N ALA A 34 13.01 -2.07 20.49
CA ALA A 34 13.80 -0.89 20.80
C ALA A 34 12.98 0.15 21.60
N LEU A 35 11.71 0.35 21.25
CA LEU A 35 10.83 1.29 21.94
C LEU A 35 10.41 0.78 23.33
N LEU A 36 10.22 -0.53 23.48
CA LEU A 36 10.01 -1.16 24.79
C LEU A 36 11.24 -1.00 25.69
N ALA A 37 12.45 -1.15 25.14
CA ALA A 37 13.68 -0.93 25.90
C ALA A 37 13.84 0.53 26.34
N ASP A 38 13.55 1.48 25.45
CA ASP A 38 13.55 2.91 25.78
C ASP A 38 12.54 3.22 26.91
N ARG A 39 11.35 2.59 26.88
CA ARG A 39 10.35 2.76 27.94
C ARG A 39 10.75 2.11 29.25
N HIS A 40 11.34 0.91 29.21
CA HIS A 40 11.84 0.22 30.39
C HIS A 40 12.86 1.08 31.15
N ALA A 41 13.70 1.83 30.44
CA ALA A 41 14.67 2.75 31.02
C ALA A 41 14.07 4.03 31.66
N GLN A 42 12.78 4.33 31.43
CA GLN A 42 12.15 5.53 31.97
C GLN A 42 11.68 5.34 33.42
N PRO A 43 11.94 6.30 34.32
CA PRO A 43 11.38 6.28 35.68
C PRO A 43 9.85 6.28 35.67
N GLY A 44 9.23 5.37 36.43
CA GLY A 44 7.77 5.26 36.50
C GLY A 44 7.13 4.77 35.20
N SER A 45 7.85 3.95 34.43
CA SER A 45 7.35 3.36 33.18
C SER A 45 6.10 2.49 33.37
N GLY A 46 5.91 1.95 34.58
CA GLY A 46 4.89 0.95 34.90
C GLY A 46 5.27 -0.46 34.43
N MET A 47 6.42 -0.62 33.77
CA MET A 47 6.95 -1.92 33.39
C MET A 47 7.55 -2.62 34.60
N ILE A 48 7.43 -3.95 34.64
CA ILE A 48 8.04 -4.76 35.67
C ILE A 48 9.56 -4.74 35.46
N THR A 49 10.28 -4.15 36.41
CA THR A 49 11.76 -4.07 36.41
C THR A 49 12.38 -4.96 37.48
N GLU A 50 11.59 -5.36 38.48
CA GLU A 50 12.03 -6.20 39.59
C GLU A 50 10.93 -7.22 39.93
N ILE A 51 11.34 -8.40 40.34
CA ILE A 51 10.49 -9.45 40.89
C ILE A 51 10.96 -9.74 42.30
N ASP A 52 10.07 -9.61 43.28
CA ASP A 52 10.28 -10.07 44.65
C ASP A 52 9.17 -11.06 45.00
N ILE A 53 9.53 -12.33 45.16
CA ILE A 53 8.62 -13.44 45.41
C ILE A 53 9.07 -14.17 46.66
N ARG A 54 8.11 -14.38 47.56
CA ARG A 54 8.23 -15.27 48.72
C ARG A 54 7.27 -16.43 48.56
N GLN A 55 7.79 -17.61 48.24
CA GLN A 55 7.01 -18.82 48.02
C GLN A 55 7.11 -19.77 49.22
N ARG A 56 5.99 -20.13 49.83
CA ARG A 56 5.97 -21.19 50.85
C ARG A 56 6.22 -22.54 50.18
N VAL A 57 7.12 -23.31 50.76
CA VAL A 57 7.51 -24.64 50.32
C VAL A 57 7.39 -25.60 51.50
N GLU A 58 6.90 -26.80 51.24
CA GLU A 58 6.98 -27.92 52.15
C GLU A 58 7.80 -29.04 51.48
N ASP A 59 8.81 -29.57 52.18
CA ASP A 59 9.50 -30.78 51.78
C ASP A 59 9.76 -31.70 52.99
N ARG A 60 10.58 -32.74 52.80
CA ARG A 60 10.88 -33.74 53.85
C ARG A 60 11.55 -33.16 55.11
N TYR A 61 12.07 -31.92 55.06
CA TYR A 61 12.72 -31.23 56.17
C TYR A 61 11.80 -30.23 56.87
N GLY A 62 10.56 -30.05 56.40
CA GLY A 62 9.57 -29.15 56.97
C GLY A 62 9.19 -28.03 56.02
N GLU A 63 8.50 -27.03 56.57
CA GLU A 63 8.04 -25.86 55.83
C GLU A 63 9.03 -24.71 55.95
N TYR A 64 9.30 -24.04 54.83
CA TYR A 64 10.14 -22.84 54.75
C TYR A 64 9.66 -21.92 53.63
N TYR A 65 10.19 -20.71 53.59
CA TYR A 65 10.04 -19.82 52.45
C TYR A 65 11.24 -19.95 51.51
N GLN A 66 10.95 -20.11 50.23
CA GLN A 66 11.91 -19.88 49.17
C GLN A 66 11.68 -18.47 48.63
N ASN A 67 12.69 -17.62 48.77
CA ASN A 67 12.65 -16.23 48.34
C ASN A 67 13.43 -16.06 47.04
N TYR A 68 12.93 -15.19 46.17
CA TYR A 68 13.48 -14.86 44.86
C TYR A 68 13.44 -13.36 44.67
N GLN A 69 14.60 -12.75 44.44
CA GLN A 69 14.72 -11.34 44.09
C GLN A 69 15.45 -11.20 42.76
N PHE A 70 14.77 -10.72 41.72
CA PHE A 70 15.32 -10.61 40.37
C PHE A 70 15.21 -9.18 39.86
N ASN A 71 16.31 -8.63 39.37
CA ASN A 71 16.29 -7.45 38.52
C ASN A 71 16.17 -7.89 37.06
N LEU A 72 15.25 -7.28 36.34
CA LEU A 72 14.92 -7.63 34.96
C LEU A 72 15.54 -6.65 33.97
N GLY A 73 15.92 -7.19 32.82
CA GLY A 73 16.24 -6.43 31.62
C GLY A 73 14.98 -6.03 30.85
N PRO A 74 15.13 -5.21 29.80
CA PRO A 74 14.00 -4.80 28.98
C PRO A 74 13.30 -6.02 28.37
N PRO A 75 11.96 -6.05 28.38
CA PRO A 75 11.20 -7.14 27.79
C PRO A 75 11.33 -7.13 26.27
N LEU A 76 11.49 -8.32 25.69
CA LEU A 76 11.48 -8.56 24.25
C LEU A 76 10.16 -9.23 23.86
N ILE A 77 9.43 -8.60 22.95
CA ILE A 77 8.29 -9.22 22.28
C ILE A 77 8.78 -10.05 21.11
N GLN A 78 8.12 -11.19 20.91
CA GLN A 78 8.23 -12.00 19.72
C GLN A 78 6.85 -12.46 19.28
N PHE A 79 6.43 -12.09 18.07
CA PHE A 79 5.14 -12.49 17.55
C PHE A 79 5.17 -13.93 17.02
N GLN A 80 4.04 -14.62 17.14
CA GLN A 80 3.88 -16.02 16.74
C GLN A 80 2.94 -16.13 15.53
N SER A 81 3.06 -17.20 14.75
CA SER A 81 2.22 -17.45 13.56
C SER A 81 1.57 -18.83 13.50
N ARG A 82 1.80 -19.66 14.52
CA ARG A 82 1.31 -21.05 14.54
C ARG A 82 -0.11 -21.19 15.07
N THR A 83 -0.66 -20.11 15.61
CA THR A 83 -2.00 -20.05 16.21
C THR A 83 -2.99 -19.46 15.22
N SER A 84 -4.25 -19.90 15.29
CA SER A 84 -5.36 -19.27 14.56
C SER A 84 -5.63 -17.84 15.02
N THR A 85 -5.10 -17.48 16.20
CA THR A 85 -5.23 -16.18 16.84
C THR A 85 -3.87 -15.48 16.87
N PRO A 86 -3.78 -14.14 16.75
CA PRO A 86 -2.51 -13.43 16.87
C PRO A 86 -2.03 -13.47 18.33
N THR A 87 -0.84 -14.00 18.54
CA THR A 87 -0.22 -14.14 19.86
C THR A 87 1.23 -13.69 19.83
N CYS A 88 1.75 -13.36 21.00
CA CYS A 88 3.16 -13.05 21.21
C CYS A 88 3.72 -13.78 22.43
N SER A 89 5.04 -13.80 22.54
CA SER A 89 5.74 -14.12 23.78
C SER A 89 6.50 -12.90 24.28
N LEU A 90 6.53 -12.73 25.60
CA LEU A 90 7.39 -11.77 26.29
C LEU A 90 8.57 -12.52 26.88
N ARG A 91 9.78 -12.11 26.53
CA ARG A 91 11.01 -12.70 27.03
C ARG A 91 11.86 -11.62 27.69
N THR A 92 12.17 -11.76 28.97
CA THR A 92 12.99 -10.82 29.73
C THR A 92 14.19 -11.53 30.35
N GLN A 93 15.34 -10.86 30.35
CA GLN A 93 16.57 -11.38 30.93
C GLN A 93 16.61 -11.06 32.43
N ILE A 94 17.08 -12.01 33.25
CA ILE A 94 17.46 -11.70 34.64
C ILE A 94 18.87 -11.12 34.60
N VAL A 95 18.97 -9.79 34.78
CA VAL A 95 20.27 -9.08 34.71
C VAL A 95 21.07 -9.26 35.99
N SER A 96 20.40 -9.40 37.12
CA SER A 96 20.98 -9.74 38.41
C SER A 96 19.89 -10.24 39.35
N GLY A 97 20.26 -10.88 40.46
CA GLY A 97 19.31 -11.31 41.46
C GLY A 97 19.91 -12.25 42.49
N SER A 98 19.16 -12.54 43.54
CA SER A 98 19.52 -13.54 44.53
C SER A 98 18.34 -14.42 44.92
N ILE A 99 18.68 -15.60 45.40
CA ILE A 99 17.73 -16.59 45.92
C ILE A 99 18.21 -17.02 47.29
N TRP A 100 17.30 -17.21 48.24
CA TRP A 100 17.62 -17.66 49.59
C TRP A 100 16.43 -18.36 50.23
N SER A 101 16.71 -19.15 51.25
CA SER A 101 15.71 -19.79 52.10
C SER A 101 15.48 -18.95 53.36
N SER A 102 14.28 -18.97 53.92
CA SER A 102 14.01 -18.41 55.25
C SER A 102 13.03 -19.27 56.03
N GLU A 103 13.17 -19.31 57.35
CA GLU A 103 12.23 -20.02 58.20
C GLU A 103 10.85 -19.36 58.18
N ILE A 104 9.78 -20.14 58.36
CA ILE A 104 8.40 -19.60 58.42
C ILE A 104 8.24 -18.57 59.55
N ASN A 105 8.92 -18.77 60.68
CA ASN A 105 8.83 -17.91 61.86
C ASN A 105 9.82 -16.74 61.84
N ASP A 106 10.80 -16.75 60.92
CA ASP A 106 11.79 -15.69 60.75
C ASP A 106 12.04 -15.43 59.24
N PRO A 107 11.05 -14.84 58.55
CA PRO A 107 11.04 -14.82 57.09
C PRO A 107 12.05 -13.85 56.47
N ASP A 108 12.68 -12.99 57.26
CA ASP A 108 13.61 -11.96 56.80
C ASP A 108 15.08 -12.41 56.88
N THR A 109 15.37 -13.51 57.58
CA THR A 109 16.70 -14.11 57.64
C THR A 109 17.03 -14.79 56.30
N LYS A 110 18.19 -14.46 55.72
CA LYS A 110 18.64 -15.02 54.44
C LYS A 110 19.55 -16.24 54.63
N GLU A 111 18.96 -17.44 54.66
CA GLU A 111 19.71 -18.69 54.70
C GLU A 111 20.13 -19.14 53.30
N ASP A 112 21.34 -19.67 53.16
CA ASP A 112 21.88 -20.20 51.91
C ASP A 112 21.75 -19.24 50.70
N GLU A 113 21.91 -17.94 50.92
CA GLU A 113 21.79 -16.95 49.85
C GLU A 113 22.78 -17.22 48.72
N LYS A 114 22.25 -17.30 47.50
CA LYS A 114 23.02 -17.45 46.27
C LYS A 114 22.73 -16.28 45.36
N GLN A 115 23.79 -15.60 44.96
CA GLN A 115 23.73 -14.62 43.88
C GLN A 115 23.65 -15.36 42.54
N LEU A 116 22.75 -14.91 41.67
CA LEU A 116 22.61 -15.45 40.33
C LEU A 116 23.65 -14.85 39.39
N ASP A 117 24.22 -15.69 38.55
CA ASP A 117 25.13 -15.25 37.49
C ASP A 117 24.39 -14.30 36.54
N PRO A 118 24.90 -13.07 36.30
CA PRO A 118 24.31 -12.13 35.37
C PRO A 118 24.17 -12.73 33.97
N ASN A 119 23.08 -12.38 33.28
CA ASN A 119 22.83 -12.73 31.88
C ASN A 119 22.66 -14.24 31.57
N THR A 120 22.56 -15.09 32.60
CA THR A 120 22.41 -16.55 32.43
C THR A 120 20.98 -16.99 32.20
N TYR A 121 20.02 -16.30 32.83
CA TYR A 121 18.62 -16.72 32.91
C TYR A 121 17.69 -15.80 32.14
N TRP A 122 16.63 -16.38 31.59
CA TRP A 122 15.55 -15.70 30.89
C TRP A 122 14.21 -16.17 31.43
N ILE A 123 13.30 -15.22 31.67
CA ILE A 123 11.89 -15.53 31.95
C ILE A 123 11.13 -15.34 30.66
N THR A 124 10.41 -16.36 30.22
CA THR A 124 9.60 -16.34 29.01
C THR A 124 8.15 -16.57 29.36
N ILE A 125 7.28 -15.64 28.98
CA ILE A 125 5.83 -15.79 29.02
C ILE A 125 5.38 -16.03 27.56
N SER A 126 4.83 -17.20 27.28
CA SER A 126 4.50 -17.64 25.93
C SER A 126 3.00 -17.55 25.64
N SER A 127 2.66 -17.47 24.35
CA SER A 127 1.28 -17.57 23.84
C SER A 127 0.31 -16.55 24.43
N ILE A 128 0.82 -15.34 24.69
CA ILE A 128 0.03 -14.23 25.20
C ILE A 128 -0.84 -13.71 24.05
N PRO A 129 -2.18 -13.64 24.22
CA PRO A 129 -3.04 -13.02 23.24
C PRO A 129 -2.76 -11.52 23.14
N LEU A 130 -3.04 -10.97 21.96
CA LEU A 130 -3.12 -9.53 21.78
C LEU A 130 -4.58 -9.09 21.92
N SER A 131 -4.78 -7.94 22.55
CA SER A 131 -6.11 -7.35 22.75
C SER A 131 -6.11 -5.86 22.42
N ALA A 132 -7.30 -5.33 22.16
CA ALA A 132 -7.53 -3.91 22.03
C ALA A 132 -8.28 -3.37 23.25
N LEU A 133 -7.82 -2.23 23.74
CA LEU A 133 -8.46 -1.42 24.78
C LEU A 133 -8.94 -0.09 24.19
N ASP A 134 -9.92 0.54 24.83
CA ASP A 134 -10.29 1.93 24.55
C ASP A 134 -9.48 2.94 25.39
N GLY A 135 -9.80 4.24 25.24
CA GLY A 135 -9.17 5.33 26.00
C GLY A 135 -9.39 5.30 27.52
N ASN A 136 -10.32 4.48 28.02
CA ASN A 136 -10.61 4.31 29.43
C ASN A 136 -10.03 3.03 30.02
N ALA A 137 -9.24 2.27 29.25
CA ALA A 137 -8.73 0.94 29.59
C ALA A 137 -9.72 -0.21 29.46
N ASP A 138 -10.90 0.03 28.90
CA ASP A 138 -11.91 -1.01 28.80
C ASP A 138 -11.58 -1.93 27.62
N TYR A 139 -11.70 -3.23 27.84
CA TYR A 139 -11.51 -4.25 26.80
C TYR A 139 -12.56 -4.08 25.70
N VAL A 140 -12.10 -3.97 24.44
CA VAL A 140 -13.00 -3.82 23.28
C VAL A 140 -12.96 -5.01 22.31
N GLY A 141 -11.98 -5.90 22.42
CA GLY A 141 -11.88 -7.10 21.59
C GLY A 141 -10.47 -7.70 21.55
N GLY A 142 -10.39 -8.96 21.17
CA GLY A 142 -9.15 -9.73 21.00
C GLY A 142 -8.74 -9.86 19.55
N GLY A 143 -7.70 -10.66 19.31
CA GLY A 143 -7.17 -10.91 17.96
C GLY A 143 -8.11 -11.58 16.97
N ASP A 144 -9.15 -12.24 17.48
CA ASP A 144 -10.17 -12.85 16.64
C ASP A 144 -11.30 -11.91 16.25
N ASP A 145 -11.37 -10.74 16.90
CA ASP A 145 -12.45 -9.80 16.74
C ASP A 145 -12.14 -8.76 15.66
N THR A 146 -13.18 -8.38 14.92
CA THR A 146 -13.16 -7.13 14.16
C THR A 146 -13.57 -6.01 15.10
N ILE A 147 -12.61 -5.15 15.45
CA ILE A 147 -12.82 -4.04 16.38
C ILE A 147 -13.37 -2.85 15.60
N THR A 148 -14.60 -2.45 15.91
CA THR A 148 -15.28 -1.32 15.26
C THR A 148 -15.18 -0.05 16.08
N PHE A 149 -14.98 1.08 15.42
CA PHE A 149 -15.10 2.38 16.04
C PHE A 149 -16.57 2.83 16.15
N PRO A 150 -16.92 3.64 17.16
CA PRO A 150 -18.25 4.25 17.22
C PRO A 150 -18.47 5.12 15.98
N PRO A 151 -19.65 5.04 15.34
CA PRO A 151 -19.87 5.71 14.05
C PRO A 151 -19.78 7.24 14.13
N ASN A 152 -20.19 7.81 15.26
CA ASN A 152 -20.34 9.26 15.46
C ASN A 152 -19.36 9.88 16.45
N ASP A 153 -18.53 9.07 17.13
CA ASP A 153 -17.63 9.55 18.17
C ASP A 153 -16.18 9.33 17.78
N GLU A 154 -15.36 10.34 18.04
CA GLU A 154 -13.92 10.24 17.98
C GLU A 154 -13.41 9.47 19.20
N SER A 155 -12.52 8.51 18.96
CA SER A 155 -11.94 7.71 20.01
C SER A 155 -10.62 7.06 19.58
N ASP A 156 -9.79 6.79 20.57
CA ASP A 156 -8.57 6.03 20.45
C ASP A 156 -8.80 4.56 20.78
N ARG A 157 -7.97 3.69 20.18
CA ARG A 157 -7.86 2.27 20.51
C ARG A 157 -6.38 1.92 20.66
N TYR A 158 -6.09 1.06 21.63
CA TYR A 158 -4.74 0.68 22.00
C TYR A 158 -4.59 -0.82 21.89
N ILE A 159 -3.63 -1.29 21.10
CA ILE A 159 -3.29 -2.70 20.99
C ILE A 159 -2.25 -3.00 22.06
N VAL A 160 -2.56 -3.94 22.94
CA VAL A 160 -1.77 -4.27 24.13
C VAL A 160 -1.43 -5.76 24.16
N VAL A 161 -0.38 -6.09 24.91
CA VAL A 161 -0.12 -7.47 25.33
C VAL A 161 -1.06 -7.81 26.49
N ASP A 162 -1.98 -8.74 26.25
CA ASP A 162 -3.03 -9.09 27.21
C ASP A 162 -2.61 -10.32 28.02
N ILE A 163 -1.95 -10.09 29.15
CA ILE A 163 -1.57 -11.16 30.07
C ILE A 163 -2.84 -11.59 30.82
N PRO A 164 -3.38 -12.81 30.59
CA PRO A 164 -4.67 -13.23 31.13
C PRO A 164 -4.68 -13.18 32.67
N LEU A 165 -5.67 -12.47 33.21
CA LEU A 165 -5.81 -12.22 34.65
C LEU A 165 -6.77 -13.20 35.35
N VAL A 166 -7.38 -14.15 34.65
CA VAL A 166 -8.54 -14.90 35.17
C VAL A 166 -8.18 -16.33 35.57
N ASP A 167 -7.55 -17.16 34.71
CA ASP A 167 -7.26 -18.57 35.03
C ASP A 167 -5.76 -18.90 35.20
N GLU A 168 -5.41 -19.62 36.28
CA GLU A 168 -4.02 -19.97 36.66
C GLU A 168 -3.35 -20.98 35.72
N GLU A 169 -4.14 -21.78 35.00
CA GLU A 169 -3.63 -22.79 34.06
C GLU A 169 -3.24 -22.21 32.68
N GLU A 170 -3.68 -20.99 32.36
CA GLU A 170 -3.52 -20.41 31.02
C GLU A 170 -2.18 -19.71 30.79
N LEU A 171 -1.51 -19.21 31.84
CA LEU A 171 -0.23 -18.52 31.66
C LEU A 171 0.92 -19.51 31.48
N ALA A 172 1.50 -19.57 30.29
CA ALA A 172 2.66 -20.39 29.97
C ALA A 172 3.95 -19.64 30.31
N VAL A 173 4.50 -19.87 31.50
CA VAL A 173 5.77 -19.28 31.96
C VAL A 173 6.87 -20.33 31.99
N SER A 174 8.06 -19.99 31.49
CA SER A 174 9.28 -20.78 31.64
C SER A 174 10.44 -19.93 32.13
N VAL A 175 11.42 -20.58 32.75
CA VAL A 175 12.72 -20.00 33.07
C VAL A 175 13.77 -20.77 32.27
N ASP A 176 14.30 -20.11 31.25
CA ASP A 176 15.30 -20.66 30.36
C ASP A 176 16.70 -20.26 30.84
N TYR A 177 17.69 -21.10 30.57
CA TYR A 177 19.09 -20.86 30.90
C TYR A 177 19.99 -21.46 29.83
N LEU A 178 21.27 -21.09 29.81
CA LEU A 178 22.21 -21.53 28.78
C LEU A 178 22.34 -23.06 28.71
N ASP A 179 22.44 -23.60 27.49
CA ASP A 179 22.63 -25.03 27.28
C ASP A 179 23.89 -25.54 28.00
N GLY A 180 23.72 -26.63 28.76
CA GLY A 180 24.81 -27.25 29.54
C GLY A 180 25.13 -26.55 30.86
N TYR A 181 24.44 -25.47 31.21
CA TYR A 181 24.51 -24.87 32.55
C TYR A 181 23.67 -25.66 33.55
N ASP A 182 24.18 -25.85 34.77
CA ASP A 182 23.48 -26.55 35.85
C ASP A 182 22.97 -25.54 36.89
N PRO A 183 21.72 -25.05 36.79
CA PRO A 183 21.26 -23.98 37.67
C PRO A 183 21.02 -24.46 39.11
N PRO A 184 21.02 -23.54 40.09
CA PRO A 184 20.64 -23.83 41.47
C PRO A 184 19.29 -24.55 41.52
N TYR A 185 19.14 -25.49 42.45
CA TYR A 185 17.94 -26.32 42.54
C TYR A 185 16.65 -25.49 42.57
N ALA A 186 16.63 -24.39 43.33
CA ALA A 186 15.46 -23.50 43.44
C ALA A 186 15.05 -22.81 42.13
N MET A 187 15.96 -22.66 41.15
CA MET A 187 15.67 -22.14 39.80
C MET A 187 15.05 -23.20 38.87
N LYS A 188 15.17 -24.49 39.21
CA LYS A 188 14.62 -25.62 38.46
C LYS A 188 13.24 -26.07 38.94
N ARG A 189 12.73 -25.50 40.04
CA ARG A 189 11.51 -25.98 40.69
C ARG A 189 10.27 -25.46 39.98
N GLU A 190 9.29 -26.34 39.82
CA GLU A 190 7.91 -25.98 39.45
C GLU A 190 7.31 -24.91 40.39
N ALA A 191 7.75 -24.87 41.66
CA ALA A 191 7.34 -23.86 42.61
C ALA A 191 7.71 -22.42 42.16
N LEU A 192 8.87 -22.23 41.50
CA LEU A 192 9.25 -20.92 40.95
C LEU A 192 8.32 -20.55 39.80
N VAL A 193 8.09 -21.48 38.86
CA VAL A 193 7.20 -21.24 37.72
C VAL A 193 5.79 -20.87 38.19
N THR A 194 5.26 -21.61 39.17
CA THR A 194 3.96 -21.32 39.80
C THR A 194 3.93 -19.94 40.43
N ALA A 195 4.98 -19.58 41.19
CA ALA A 195 5.05 -18.28 41.85
C ALA A 195 5.19 -17.12 40.85
N LEU A 196 5.95 -17.30 39.76
CA LEU A 196 6.06 -16.34 38.67
C LEU A 196 4.70 -16.12 37.98
N LYS A 197 3.93 -17.19 37.72
CA LYS A 197 2.57 -17.05 37.16
C LYS A 197 1.68 -16.16 38.05
N LEU A 198 1.70 -16.42 39.36
CA LEU A 198 0.94 -15.62 40.33
C LEU A 198 1.42 -14.17 40.40
N PHE A 199 2.74 -13.95 40.35
CA PHE A 199 3.33 -12.62 40.35
C PHE A 199 2.88 -11.81 39.12
N PHE A 200 3.04 -12.36 37.91
CA PHE A 200 2.65 -11.65 36.69
C PHE A 200 1.14 -11.39 36.63
N LYS A 201 0.31 -12.30 37.13
CA LYS A 201 -1.14 -12.07 37.25
C LYS A 201 -1.48 -10.89 38.16
N LYS A 202 -0.71 -10.65 39.22
CA LYS A 202 -0.99 -9.59 40.19
C LYS A 202 -0.42 -8.23 39.79
N GLU A 203 0.79 -8.21 39.24
CA GLU A 203 1.60 -6.99 39.07
C GLU A 203 1.62 -6.47 37.62
N THR A 204 1.07 -7.21 36.65
CA THR A 204 1.07 -6.76 35.26
C THR A 204 0.03 -5.67 35.02
N ASN A 205 0.48 -4.53 34.49
CA ASN A 205 -0.38 -3.49 33.94
C ASN A 205 -0.39 -3.57 32.41
N ALA A 206 -1.54 -3.85 31.79
CA ALA A 206 -1.67 -4.01 30.33
C ALA A 206 -1.14 -2.80 29.54
N PHE A 207 -1.31 -1.57 30.03
CA PHE A 207 -0.82 -0.37 29.33
C PHE A 207 0.70 -0.23 29.31
N ALA A 208 1.40 -0.87 30.24
CA ALA A 208 2.86 -0.90 30.23
C ALA A 208 3.40 -1.55 28.94
N TYR A 209 2.57 -2.33 28.24
CA TYR A 209 2.89 -3.06 27.03
C TYR A 209 1.99 -2.67 25.84
N THR A 210 1.65 -1.38 25.73
CA THR A 210 0.94 -0.85 24.56
C THR A 210 1.87 -0.85 23.34
N LEU A 211 1.49 -1.56 22.28
CA LEU A 211 2.30 -1.80 21.07
C LEU A 211 1.96 -0.83 19.94
N ALA A 212 0.69 -0.48 19.84
CA ALA A 212 0.16 0.34 18.77
C ALA A 212 -1.07 1.12 19.25
N SER A 213 -1.28 2.29 18.68
CA SER A 213 -2.53 3.04 18.83
C SER A 213 -3.16 3.30 17.47
N ILE A 214 -4.49 3.32 17.40
CA ILE A 214 -5.23 3.64 16.19
C ILE A 214 -6.43 4.49 16.59
N ASN A 215 -6.69 5.56 15.85
CA ASN A 215 -7.77 6.50 16.15
C ASN A 215 -8.61 6.78 14.91
N ASN A 216 -9.88 7.10 15.13
CA ASN A 216 -10.82 7.50 14.09
C ASN A 216 -11.03 9.02 14.04
N HIS A 217 -10.06 9.79 14.51
CA HIS A 217 -10.16 11.25 14.56
C HIS A 217 -10.19 11.81 13.15
N LYS A 218 -11.10 12.77 12.90
CA LYS A 218 -11.17 13.38 11.60
C LYS A 218 -9.96 14.29 11.41
N PRO A 219 -9.18 14.15 10.31
CA PRO A 219 -8.06 15.04 10.08
C PRO A 219 -8.55 16.49 9.92
N SER A 220 -7.78 17.44 10.45
CA SER A 220 -8.11 18.87 10.48
C SER A 220 -8.20 19.51 9.08
N SER A 221 -7.62 18.87 8.07
CA SER A 221 -7.56 19.32 6.68
C SER A 221 -7.12 18.15 5.79
N GLY A 222 -7.77 17.98 4.64
CA GLY A 222 -7.42 16.93 3.67
C GLY A 222 -8.54 16.70 2.67
N THR A 223 -8.20 16.16 1.50
CA THR A 223 -9.17 15.82 0.44
C THR A 223 -9.73 14.40 0.60
N LEU A 224 -9.02 13.53 1.33
CA LEU A 224 -9.39 12.13 1.54
C LEU A 224 -9.13 11.72 3.00
N ASP A 225 -10.18 11.22 3.66
CA ASP A 225 -10.16 10.83 5.07
C ASP A 225 -9.93 9.32 5.18
N LEU A 226 -8.68 8.86 5.43
CA LEU A 226 -8.39 7.46 5.79
C LEU A 226 -8.79 7.14 7.24
N VAL A 227 -9.95 7.63 7.65
CA VAL A 227 -10.47 7.46 9.01
C VAL A 227 -10.88 6.00 9.18
N PRO A 228 -10.27 5.26 10.13
CA PRO A 228 -10.68 3.90 10.45
C PRO A 228 -12.17 3.82 10.85
N GLN A 229 -12.86 2.83 10.28
CA GLN A 229 -14.19 2.40 10.69
C GLN A 229 -14.10 1.12 11.54
N ALA A 230 -13.24 0.21 11.12
CA ALA A 230 -12.97 -1.04 11.83
C ALA A 230 -11.53 -1.46 11.58
N PHE A 231 -10.98 -2.29 12.45
CA PHE A 231 -9.68 -2.90 12.25
C PHE A 231 -9.60 -4.27 12.91
N ARG A 232 -8.57 -5.02 12.53
CA ARG A 232 -8.13 -6.25 13.15
C ARG A 232 -6.61 -6.27 13.19
N PHE A 233 -6.01 -7.02 14.09
CA PHE A 233 -4.57 -7.23 14.10
C PHE A 233 -4.22 -8.68 13.80
N VAL A 234 -3.09 -8.86 13.11
CA VAL A 234 -2.51 -10.16 12.76
C VAL A 234 -1.01 -10.13 13.00
N THR A 235 -0.42 -11.31 13.17
CA THR A 235 1.00 -11.48 13.43
C THR A 235 1.67 -12.36 12.39
N TYR A 236 2.93 -12.08 12.07
CA TYR A 236 3.70 -12.90 11.14
C TYR A 236 5.14 -13.11 11.61
N LYS A 237 5.58 -14.37 11.69
CA LYS A 237 6.90 -14.79 12.15
C LYS A 237 7.65 -15.42 10.99
N VAL A 238 8.74 -14.78 10.59
CA VAL A 238 9.67 -15.31 9.58
C VAL A 238 10.76 -16.14 10.25
N SER A 239 11.31 -15.65 11.36
CA SER A 239 12.34 -16.32 12.15
C SER A 239 12.24 -15.91 13.62
N ASP A 240 13.17 -16.37 14.47
CA ASP A 240 13.16 -15.96 15.87
C ASP A 240 13.48 -14.47 16.08
N GLU A 241 14.24 -13.89 15.15
CA GLU A 241 14.69 -12.49 15.18
C GLU A 241 13.83 -11.57 14.30
N LEU A 242 12.92 -12.14 13.49
CA LEU A 242 12.11 -11.39 12.55
C LEU A 242 10.66 -11.83 12.61
N SER A 243 9.85 -11.01 13.27
CA SER A 243 8.40 -11.11 13.26
C SER A 243 7.76 -9.72 13.17
N PHE A 244 6.45 -9.70 12.93
CA PHE A 244 5.69 -8.51 12.58
C PHE A 244 4.34 -8.46 13.27
N LEU A 245 3.92 -7.25 13.63
CA LEU A 245 2.54 -6.91 13.98
C LEU A 245 1.93 -6.12 12.82
N THR A 246 0.77 -6.54 12.35
CA THR A 246 0.04 -5.86 11.29
C THR A 246 -1.35 -5.47 11.77
N LEU A 247 -1.73 -4.21 11.50
CA LEU A 247 -3.10 -3.71 11.60
C LEU A 247 -3.75 -3.75 10.22
N LEU A 248 -4.80 -4.55 10.09
CA LEU A 248 -5.68 -4.58 8.92
C LEU A 248 -6.83 -3.63 9.18
N VAL A 249 -7.00 -2.61 8.34
CA VAL A 249 -7.89 -1.47 8.58
C VAL A 249 -8.90 -1.33 7.47
N GLN A 250 -10.16 -1.19 7.87
CA GLN A 250 -11.27 -0.76 7.03
C GLN A 250 -11.51 0.72 7.30
N THR A 251 -11.58 1.51 6.24
CA THR A 251 -11.78 2.96 6.28
C THR A 251 -13.26 3.32 6.14
N LYS A 252 -13.66 4.48 6.69
CA LYS A 252 -15.02 5.01 6.54
C LYS A 252 -15.36 5.20 5.07
N GLY A 253 -16.48 4.64 4.64
CA GLY A 253 -16.96 4.74 3.26
C GLY A 253 -16.47 3.62 2.33
N SER A 254 -15.63 2.71 2.81
CA SER A 254 -15.34 1.47 2.09
C SER A 254 -16.53 0.52 2.11
N SER A 255 -16.78 -0.12 0.98
CA SER A 255 -17.79 -1.19 0.84
C SER A 255 -17.23 -2.59 1.13
N SER A 256 -15.92 -2.72 1.35
CA SER A 256 -15.28 -3.99 1.69
C SER A 256 -15.21 -4.14 3.20
N PRO A 257 -15.94 -5.10 3.82
CA PRO A 257 -15.88 -5.31 5.27
C PRO A 257 -14.58 -5.97 5.76
N GLY A 258 -13.62 -6.23 4.86
CA GLY A 258 -12.49 -7.13 5.13
C GLY A 258 -12.94 -8.57 5.32
N ASP A 259 -12.02 -9.52 5.23
CA ASP A 259 -12.32 -10.88 5.65
C ASP A 259 -12.48 -10.93 7.18
N THR A 260 -13.46 -11.68 7.65
CA THR A 260 -13.85 -11.75 9.07
C THR A 260 -13.56 -13.11 9.71
N LYS A 261 -13.25 -14.13 8.90
CA LYS A 261 -12.97 -15.50 9.34
C LYS A 261 -11.54 -15.87 9.00
N ASP A 262 -10.86 -16.54 9.93
CA ASP A 262 -9.51 -17.11 9.74
C ASP A 262 -8.44 -16.16 9.20
N VAL A 263 -8.61 -14.85 9.41
CA VAL A 263 -7.78 -13.76 8.85
C VAL A 263 -6.30 -13.93 9.19
N GLN A 264 -6.00 -14.37 10.42
CA GLN A 264 -4.63 -14.67 10.85
C GLN A 264 -3.98 -15.79 10.01
N SER A 265 -4.73 -16.86 9.72
CA SER A 265 -4.22 -17.98 8.92
C SER A 265 -4.07 -17.60 7.46
N GLU A 266 -5.03 -16.85 6.91
CA GLU A 266 -4.97 -16.31 5.55
C GLU A 266 -3.77 -15.36 5.40
N TRP A 267 -3.56 -14.44 6.34
CA TRP A 267 -2.41 -13.55 6.35
C TRP A 267 -1.08 -14.32 6.31
N VAL A 268 -0.91 -15.32 7.18
CA VAL A 268 0.29 -16.15 7.21
C VAL A 268 0.46 -16.92 5.88
N SER A 269 -0.61 -17.47 5.32
CA SER A 269 -0.59 -18.16 4.03
C SER A 269 -0.15 -17.24 2.90
N ASN A 270 -0.75 -16.05 2.81
CA ASN A 270 -0.46 -15.06 1.77
C ASN A 270 1.03 -14.70 1.75
N TRP A 271 1.67 -14.50 2.90
CA TRP A 271 3.09 -14.13 2.94
C TRP A 271 4.06 -15.32 2.85
N THR A 272 3.66 -16.50 3.31
CA THR A 272 4.53 -17.69 3.30
C THR A 272 4.48 -18.45 1.97
N ILE A 273 3.28 -18.66 1.43
CA ILE A 273 3.01 -19.56 0.31
C ILE A 273 2.90 -18.77 -1.00
N ASP A 274 2.13 -17.70 -0.99
CA ASP A 274 1.78 -16.98 -2.22
C ASP A 274 2.84 -15.93 -2.57
N ALA A 275 3.02 -14.94 -1.68
CA ALA A 275 3.95 -13.85 -1.90
C ALA A 275 5.42 -14.29 -1.75
N LYS A 276 5.70 -15.21 -0.82
CA LYS A 276 7.04 -15.74 -0.50
C LYS A 276 8.07 -14.65 -0.18
N VAL A 277 7.59 -13.53 0.37
CA VAL A 277 8.39 -12.40 0.84
C VAL A 277 7.84 -11.94 2.19
N PRO A 278 8.62 -11.29 3.06
CA PRO A 278 8.06 -10.66 4.25
C PRO A 278 7.10 -9.50 3.90
N PRO A 279 6.18 -9.10 4.78
CA PRO A 279 5.32 -7.92 4.58
C PRO A 279 6.07 -6.58 4.68
N VAL A 280 7.27 -6.58 5.28
CA VAL A 280 8.13 -5.40 5.41
C VAL A 280 9.45 -5.67 4.67
N PRO A 281 9.87 -4.81 3.73
CA PRO A 281 11.18 -4.91 3.08
C PRO A 281 12.32 -4.92 4.10
N SER A 282 13.36 -5.72 3.86
CA SER A 282 14.43 -5.96 4.83
C SER A 282 15.27 -4.73 5.20
N ASN A 283 15.14 -3.64 4.44
CA ASN A 283 15.79 -2.35 4.69
C ASN A 283 14.86 -1.32 5.35
N GLN A 284 13.63 -1.70 5.69
CA GLN A 284 12.61 -0.86 6.31
C GLN A 284 12.18 -1.45 7.66
N SER A 285 11.59 -0.61 8.52
CA SER A 285 11.07 -1.04 9.83
C SER A 285 9.54 -1.12 9.90
N ALA A 286 8.87 -0.62 8.87
CA ALA A 286 7.43 -0.67 8.73
C ALA A 286 7.03 -0.63 7.25
N SER A 287 5.81 -1.06 6.96
CA SER A 287 5.20 -0.94 5.64
C SER A 287 3.73 -0.57 5.74
N ILE A 288 3.23 0.10 4.70
CA ILE A 288 1.81 0.35 4.49
C ILE A 288 1.46 -0.23 3.14
N ILE A 289 0.47 -1.12 3.12
CA ILE A 289 0.02 -1.81 1.93
C ILE A 289 -1.44 -1.44 1.72
N ILE A 290 -1.75 -0.87 0.57
CA ILE A 290 -3.11 -0.45 0.23
C ILE A 290 -3.68 -1.47 -0.75
N ASN A 291 -4.90 -1.94 -0.47
CA ASN A 291 -5.60 -2.86 -1.36
C ASN A 291 -5.83 -2.20 -2.72
N ASN A 292 -5.55 -2.92 -3.81
CA ASN A 292 -5.66 -2.37 -5.17
C ASN A 292 -7.07 -1.85 -5.50
N SER A 293 -8.12 -2.57 -5.08
CA SER A 293 -9.50 -2.16 -5.31
C SER A 293 -9.85 -0.91 -4.51
N PHE A 294 -9.44 -0.84 -3.24
CA PHE A 294 -9.61 0.37 -2.44
C PHE A 294 -8.82 1.55 -3.02
N PHE A 295 -7.56 1.32 -3.41
CA PHE A 295 -6.71 2.35 -4.02
C PHE A 295 -7.37 2.93 -5.28
N LEU A 296 -7.91 2.05 -6.12
CA LEU A 296 -8.61 2.43 -7.34
C LEU A 296 -9.89 3.24 -7.06
N GLN A 297 -10.73 2.79 -6.13
CA GLN A 297 -12.01 3.42 -5.83
C GLN A 297 -11.86 4.76 -5.10
N SER A 298 -10.88 4.84 -4.19
CA SER A 298 -10.73 5.96 -3.27
C SER A 298 -9.77 7.03 -3.79
N PHE A 299 -8.77 6.67 -4.60
CA PHE A 299 -7.75 7.62 -5.06
C PHE A 299 -7.80 7.87 -6.57
N VAL A 300 -7.90 6.82 -7.38
CA VAL A 300 -7.80 6.95 -8.84
C VAL A 300 -9.12 7.41 -9.45
N LYS A 301 -10.24 6.74 -9.13
CA LYS A 301 -11.56 7.08 -9.70
C LYS A 301 -12.00 8.50 -9.38
N PRO A 302 -11.92 9.01 -8.13
CA PRO A 302 -12.38 10.36 -7.81
C PRO A 302 -11.60 11.44 -8.56
N ALA A 303 -10.29 11.27 -8.72
CA ALA A 303 -9.43 12.17 -9.49
C ALA A 303 -9.83 12.23 -10.98
N LEU A 304 -10.32 11.12 -11.52
CA LEU A 304 -10.77 11.04 -12.91
C LEU A 304 -12.25 11.44 -13.06
N ARG A 305 -13.11 11.41 -12.04
CA ARG A 305 -14.54 11.72 -12.19
C ARG A 305 -14.82 13.10 -12.80
N SER A 306 -13.97 14.09 -12.59
CA SER A 306 -14.17 15.44 -13.16
C SER A 306 -13.89 15.52 -14.67
N GLN A 307 -13.13 14.57 -15.23
CA GLN A 307 -12.70 14.59 -16.64
C GLN A 307 -13.49 13.62 -17.51
N THR A 308 -14.42 12.86 -16.92
CA THR A 308 -14.88 11.59 -17.48
C THR A 308 -16.38 11.42 -17.30
N THR A 309 -17.06 10.91 -18.34
CA THR A 309 -18.51 10.68 -18.32
C THR A 309 -18.88 9.30 -17.77
N SER A 310 -18.01 8.30 -17.95
CA SER A 310 -18.13 7.00 -17.28
C SER A 310 -16.79 6.28 -17.19
N MET A 311 -16.68 5.34 -16.24
CA MET A 311 -15.47 4.57 -15.99
C MET A 311 -15.79 3.13 -15.57
N THR A 312 -15.04 2.17 -16.11
CA THR A 312 -15.14 0.74 -15.76
C THR A 312 -13.74 0.17 -15.58
N ASP A 313 -13.57 -0.67 -14.56
CA ASP A 313 -12.30 -1.33 -14.27
C ASP A 313 -12.04 -2.41 -15.33
N ILE A 314 -10.77 -2.58 -15.71
CA ILE A 314 -10.38 -3.67 -16.59
C ILE A 314 -9.31 -4.53 -15.94
N THR A 315 -9.37 -5.83 -16.18
CA THR A 315 -8.33 -6.77 -15.76
C THR A 315 -7.11 -6.58 -16.64
N ILE A 316 -5.94 -6.41 -16.03
CA ILE A 316 -4.67 -6.33 -16.76
C ILE A 316 -4.14 -7.75 -16.92
N ASN A 317 -4.06 -8.21 -18.17
CA ASN A 317 -3.44 -9.47 -18.52
C ASN A 317 -1.98 -9.21 -18.92
N GLY A 318 -1.03 -9.44 -18.01
CA GLY A 318 0.42 -9.32 -18.27
C GLY A 318 1.26 -9.42 -16.99
N ASP A 319 2.58 -9.67 -17.12
CA ASP A 319 3.52 -9.82 -15.99
C ASP A 319 3.92 -8.50 -15.31
N ILE A 320 3.42 -7.36 -15.82
CA ILE A 320 3.73 -6.03 -15.34
C ILE A 320 2.47 -5.52 -14.63
N GLY A 321 2.50 -5.51 -13.30
CA GLY A 321 1.38 -5.05 -12.48
C GLY A 321 0.92 -3.64 -12.84
N GLY A 322 -0.32 -3.29 -12.48
CA GLY A 322 -0.85 -1.96 -12.74
C GLY A 322 -2.34 -1.86 -12.47
N ILE A 323 -2.90 -0.69 -12.82
CA ILE A 323 -4.32 -0.36 -12.78
C ILE A 323 -4.77 -0.07 -14.20
N GLY A 324 -5.73 -0.84 -14.69
CA GLY A 324 -6.31 -0.65 -16.01
C GLY A 324 -7.72 -0.09 -15.87
N LEU A 325 -8.02 0.96 -16.62
CA LEU A 325 -9.31 1.63 -16.62
C LEU A 325 -9.81 1.85 -18.04
N GLN A 326 -11.05 1.46 -18.29
CA GLN A 326 -11.79 1.89 -19.47
C GLN A 326 -12.64 3.11 -19.13
N CYS A 327 -12.60 4.06 -20.05
CA CYS A 327 -12.73 5.46 -19.73
C CYS A 327 -13.47 6.17 -20.88
N LYS A 328 -14.65 6.77 -20.62
CA LYS A 328 -15.47 7.47 -21.63
C LYS A 328 -15.47 8.97 -21.42
N TRP A 329 -14.76 9.72 -22.24
CA TRP A 329 -14.60 11.17 -22.04
C TRP A 329 -15.73 11.96 -22.73
N PRO A 330 -16.07 13.17 -22.24
CA PRO A 330 -17.09 13.99 -22.86
C PRO A 330 -16.73 14.35 -24.31
N LYS A 331 -17.75 14.48 -25.17
CA LYS A 331 -17.57 14.93 -26.56
C LYS A 331 -16.86 16.28 -26.57
N GLN A 332 -15.70 16.36 -27.20
CA GLN A 332 -15.02 17.64 -27.41
C GLN A 332 -15.39 18.19 -28.79
N THR A 333 -15.76 19.48 -28.82
CA THR A 333 -16.02 20.23 -30.05
C THR A 333 -14.90 21.24 -30.22
N ARG A 334 -14.25 21.25 -31.39
CA ARG A 334 -13.27 22.28 -31.74
C ARG A 334 -13.94 23.33 -32.61
N GLU A 335 -13.54 24.59 -32.41
CA GLU A 335 -13.89 25.66 -33.32
C GLU A 335 -13.34 25.37 -34.72
N LYS A 336 -14.15 25.70 -35.72
CA LYS A 336 -13.77 25.62 -37.14
C LYS A 336 -12.53 26.49 -37.37
N LYS A 337 -11.39 25.87 -37.68
CA LYS A 337 -10.22 26.60 -38.18
C LYS A 337 -10.24 26.59 -39.70
N ASP A 338 -10.37 27.79 -40.28
CA ASP A 338 -10.15 27.98 -41.72
C ASP A 338 -8.64 27.95 -41.99
N TYR A 339 -8.12 26.78 -42.36
CA TYR A 339 -6.73 26.62 -42.78
C TYR A 339 -6.54 27.30 -44.15
N SER A 340 -6.30 28.60 -44.12
CA SER A 340 -5.86 29.36 -45.28
C SER A 340 -4.38 29.70 -45.12
N LYS A 341 -3.56 29.22 -46.07
CA LYS A 341 -2.08 29.27 -46.17
C LYS A 341 -1.38 28.08 -45.46
N GLY A 342 -0.51 27.27 -46.08
CA GLY A 342 0.14 27.25 -47.39
C GLY A 342 1.50 26.53 -47.28
N TYR A 343 1.95 25.90 -48.37
CA TYR A 343 3.29 25.35 -48.67
C TYR A 343 3.64 23.91 -48.32
N GLY A 344 3.73 23.08 -49.37
CA GLY A 344 4.88 22.22 -49.61
C GLY A 344 5.45 22.61 -50.98
N ASP A 345 6.72 22.97 -51.05
CA ASP A 345 7.42 23.17 -52.32
C ASP A 345 7.44 21.84 -53.09
N VAL A 346 6.77 21.81 -54.25
CA VAL A 346 6.90 20.73 -55.24
C VAL A 346 7.37 21.43 -56.50
N THR A 347 8.68 21.60 -56.67
CA THR A 347 9.28 22.40 -57.76
C THR A 347 8.86 22.01 -59.18
N THR A 348 8.01 21.00 -59.37
CA THR A 348 7.49 20.61 -60.67
C THR A 348 6.03 20.14 -60.60
N TRP A 349 5.10 21.07 -60.82
CA TRP A 349 3.75 20.95 -61.45
C TRP A 349 2.60 21.60 -60.62
N PRO A 350 1.63 22.32 -61.23
CA PRO A 350 0.69 23.15 -60.48
C PRO A 350 -0.64 22.40 -60.24
N GLN A 351 -0.83 21.86 -59.06
CA GLN A 351 -2.16 21.62 -58.48
C GLN A 351 -2.37 22.66 -57.37
N ASP A 352 -3.34 23.55 -57.57
CA ASP A 352 -3.74 24.50 -56.52
C ASP A 352 -4.83 23.82 -55.67
N TRP A 353 -4.68 23.75 -54.36
CA TRP A 353 -5.70 23.16 -53.50
C TRP A 353 -6.46 24.28 -52.79
N LYS A 354 -7.79 24.34 -52.94
CA LYS A 354 -8.63 25.30 -52.23
C LYS A 354 -9.59 24.55 -51.32
N TRP A 355 -9.19 24.39 -50.08
CA TRP A 355 -9.99 23.77 -49.05
C TRP A 355 -11.11 24.72 -48.62
N SER A 356 -12.35 24.22 -48.60
CA SER A 356 -13.50 24.97 -48.12
C SER A 356 -13.79 24.66 -46.65
N GLU A 357 -13.82 23.38 -46.22
CA GLU A 357 -14.22 23.03 -44.84
C GLU A 357 -13.62 21.70 -44.29
N LEU A 358 -12.67 21.79 -43.36
CA LEU A 358 -12.32 20.63 -42.53
C LEU A 358 -13.47 20.35 -41.54
N HIS A 359 -14.38 19.44 -41.88
CA HIS A 359 -15.37 18.93 -40.93
C HIS A 359 -14.74 17.88 -40.03
N ILE A 360 -14.07 18.30 -38.95
CA ILE A 360 -13.83 17.38 -37.83
C ILE A 360 -15.23 17.08 -37.25
N PRO A 361 -15.82 15.90 -37.48
CA PRO A 361 -17.11 15.60 -36.88
C PRO A 361 -16.92 15.63 -35.36
N ALA A 362 -17.99 15.96 -34.63
CA ALA A 362 -18.00 15.81 -33.18
C ALA A 362 -17.43 14.42 -32.85
N VAL A 363 -16.42 14.36 -31.98
CA VAL A 363 -15.76 13.11 -31.61
C VAL A 363 -16.84 12.17 -31.07
N GLU A 364 -17.36 11.28 -31.92
CA GLU A 364 -18.10 10.13 -31.48
C GLU A 364 -17.05 9.15 -31.00
N TYR A 365 -16.79 9.25 -29.70
CA TYR A 365 -16.19 8.18 -28.93
C TYR A 365 -16.88 6.87 -29.33
N ASP A 366 -16.17 6.00 -30.04
CA ASP A 366 -16.58 4.61 -30.25
C ASP A 366 -16.20 3.83 -28.98
N PRO A 367 -17.17 3.41 -28.15
CA PRO A 367 -16.90 2.63 -26.95
C PRO A 367 -16.23 1.28 -27.22
N ASN A 368 -16.23 0.83 -28.47
CA ASN A 368 -15.76 -0.49 -28.87
C ASN A 368 -14.30 -0.48 -29.33
N ASN A 369 -13.63 0.67 -29.40
CA ASN A 369 -12.32 0.81 -30.05
C ASN A 369 -11.24 1.49 -29.19
N GLY A 370 -11.51 1.70 -27.90
CA GLY A 370 -10.59 2.36 -26.96
C GLY A 370 -9.65 1.36 -26.30
N SER A 371 -8.34 1.62 -26.39
CA SER A 371 -7.38 1.00 -25.49
C SER A 371 -7.53 1.64 -24.11
N PRO A 372 -7.48 0.86 -23.02
CA PRO A 372 -7.67 1.35 -21.66
C PRO A 372 -6.59 2.38 -21.28
N LEU A 373 -6.91 3.29 -20.36
CA LEU A 373 -5.91 4.03 -19.60
C LEU A 373 -5.21 3.03 -18.67
N MET A 374 -3.92 2.86 -18.86
CA MET A 374 -3.07 1.98 -18.08
C MET A 374 -2.14 2.81 -17.21
N LEU A 375 -2.20 2.58 -15.91
CA LEU A 375 -1.37 3.23 -14.90
C LEU A 375 -0.54 2.15 -14.21
N THR A 376 0.78 2.22 -14.35
CA THR A 376 1.71 1.28 -13.73
C THR A 376 2.62 2.03 -12.77
N PHE A 377 2.44 1.79 -11.47
CA PHE A 377 3.35 2.26 -10.44
C PHE A 377 4.50 1.27 -10.31
N SER A 378 5.73 1.74 -10.37
CA SER A 378 6.92 0.89 -10.32
C SER A 378 8.06 1.57 -9.58
N HIS A 379 9.10 0.80 -9.26
CA HIS A 379 10.41 1.36 -8.89
C HIS A 379 11.42 0.91 -9.93
N SER A 380 12.26 1.83 -10.39
CA SER A 380 13.30 1.50 -11.37
C SER A 380 14.40 0.66 -10.71
N ASN A 381 14.33 -0.67 -10.80
CA ASN A 381 15.36 -1.61 -10.32
C ASN A 381 15.80 -1.46 -8.83
N GLY A 382 14.86 -1.28 -7.91
CA GLY A 382 15.13 -1.35 -6.45
C GLY A 382 14.41 -0.29 -5.63
N PHE A 383 14.22 -0.56 -4.33
CA PHE A 383 13.60 0.38 -3.37
C PHE A 383 14.49 1.59 -3.05
N ASP A 384 15.78 1.55 -3.42
CA ASP A 384 16.74 2.66 -3.34
C ASP A 384 16.56 3.69 -4.47
N LYS A 385 15.76 3.36 -5.48
CA LYS A 385 15.44 4.24 -6.60
C LYS A 385 14.07 4.88 -6.46
N PRO A 386 13.89 6.07 -7.05
CA PRO A 386 12.60 6.74 -7.09
C PRO A 386 11.50 5.82 -7.60
N ALA A 387 10.35 5.85 -6.93
CA ALA A 387 9.13 5.32 -7.50
C ALA A 387 8.78 6.12 -8.77
N THR A 388 8.18 5.46 -9.75
CA THR A 388 7.74 6.06 -11.00
C THR A 388 6.29 5.64 -11.29
N LEU A 389 5.55 6.55 -11.91
CA LEU A 389 4.26 6.24 -12.53
C LEU A 389 4.46 6.21 -14.04
N HIS A 390 4.32 5.02 -14.62
CA HIS A 390 4.23 4.84 -16.06
C HIS A 390 2.76 4.93 -16.49
N ILE A 391 2.50 5.72 -17.52
CA ILE A 391 1.18 6.00 -18.05
C ILE A 391 1.22 5.60 -19.51
N TYR A 392 0.42 4.59 -19.84
CA TYR A 392 0.17 4.21 -21.20
C TYR A 392 -1.30 4.42 -21.52
N TRP A 393 -1.59 5.20 -22.54
CA TRP A 393 -2.95 5.44 -22.95
C TRP A 393 -3.06 5.56 -24.45
N GLN A 394 -4.02 4.85 -25.04
CA GLN A 394 -4.27 4.91 -26.45
C GLN A 394 -5.76 5.09 -26.75
N TYR A 395 -6.10 6.04 -27.64
CA TYR A 395 -7.45 6.22 -28.14
C TYR A 395 -7.45 6.40 -29.65
N LYS A 396 -8.59 6.10 -30.28
CA LYS A 396 -8.78 6.19 -31.73
C LYS A 396 -9.96 7.08 -32.06
N TYR A 397 -9.85 7.85 -33.14
CA TYR A 397 -11.01 8.50 -33.74
C TYR A 397 -10.92 8.51 -35.25
N LYS A 398 -12.08 8.59 -35.89
CA LYS A 398 -12.21 8.80 -37.34
C LYS A 398 -12.46 10.28 -37.61
N SER A 399 -11.59 10.90 -38.38
CA SER A 399 -11.82 12.24 -38.92
C SER A 399 -12.35 12.16 -40.32
N THR A 400 -13.27 13.07 -40.66
CA THR A 400 -13.72 13.32 -42.02
C THR A 400 -13.27 14.71 -42.45
N TRP A 401 -13.29 15.00 -43.73
CA TRP A 401 -13.12 16.35 -44.24
C TRP A 401 -13.75 16.47 -45.63
N ASN A 402 -14.17 17.69 -45.99
CA ASN A 402 -14.69 18.00 -47.33
C ASN A 402 -13.91 19.21 -47.90
N GLY A 403 -13.56 19.17 -49.17
CA GLY A 403 -12.76 20.24 -49.77
C GLY A 403 -12.86 20.28 -51.29
N VAL A 404 -12.24 21.29 -51.88
CA VAL A 404 -12.19 21.43 -53.34
C VAL A 404 -10.74 21.35 -53.81
N GLN A 405 -10.42 20.31 -54.56
CA GLN A 405 -9.17 20.22 -55.29
C GLN A 405 -9.25 21.03 -56.58
N ILE A 406 -8.28 21.91 -56.86
CA ILE A 406 -8.21 22.64 -58.13
C ILE A 406 -7.01 22.12 -58.95
N LYS A 407 -7.27 21.17 -59.86
CA LYS A 407 -6.24 20.70 -60.78
C LYS A 407 -6.16 21.64 -61.98
N LYS A 408 -4.97 22.04 -62.43
CA LYS A 408 -4.82 22.59 -63.78
C LYS A 408 -4.93 21.46 -64.79
N VAL A 409 -5.89 21.56 -65.69
CA VAL A 409 -6.10 20.62 -66.79
C VAL A 409 -5.81 21.38 -68.08
N TRP A 410 -5.05 20.76 -68.97
CA TRP A 410 -4.80 21.31 -70.29
C TRP A 410 -6.05 21.10 -71.14
N SER A 411 -6.69 22.19 -71.56
CA SER A 411 -7.86 22.17 -72.42
C SER A 411 -7.43 22.33 -73.89
N HIS A 412 -8.04 21.55 -74.77
CA HIS A 412 -7.94 21.69 -76.22
C HIS A 412 -9.33 21.99 -76.77
N THR A 413 -9.76 23.22 -76.63
CA THR A 413 -10.93 23.76 -77.33
C THR A 413 -10.43 24.67 -78.44
N ASP A 414 -10.44 24.15 -79.68
CA ASP A 414 -10.21 24.83 -80.96
C ASP A 414 -9.29 26.07 -80.90
N GLY A 415 -8.01 25.84 -80.60
CA GLY A 415 -6.97 26.86 -80.49
C GLY A 415 -5.71 26.36 -79.78
N PRO A 416 -4.64 27.19 -79.62
CA PRO A 416 -3.50 26.84 -78.79
C PRO A 416 -4.00 26.57 -77.37
N GLY A 417 -3.72 25.36 -76.87
CA GLY A 417 -4.27 24.90 -75.60
C GLY A 417 -4.01 25.87 -74.44
N SER A 418 -4.95 25.91 -73.51
CA SER A 418 -4.90 26.73 -72.30
C SER A 418 -4.89 25.82 -71.06
N TRP A 419 -4.17 26.25 -70.02
CA TRP A 419 -4.31 25.64 -68.71
C TRP A 419 -5.55 26.19 -68.02
N GLU A 420 -6.52 25.33 -67.76
CA GLU A 420 -7.77 25.70 -67.08
C GLU A 420 -7.84 25.08 -65.68
N PRO A 421 -8.29 25.82 -64.67
CA PRO A 421 -8.53 25.26 -63.34
C PRO A 421 -9.80 24.41 -63.35
N LYS A 422 -9.68 23.12 -63.03
CA LYS A 422 -10.80 22.22 -62.79
C LYS A 422 -10.94 21.96 -61.30
N ALA A 423 -12.03 22.47 -60.73
CA ALA A 423 -12.45 22.16 -59.37
C ALA A 423 -13.05 20.75 -59.30
N LYS A 424 -12.64 19.98 -58.30
CA LYS A 424 -13.20 18.67 -57.94
C LYS A 424 -13.50 18.71 -56.44
N GLU A 425 -14.76 18.56 -56.07
CA GLU A 425 -15.10 18.28 -54.68
C GLU A 425 -14.50 16.94 -54.28
N CYS A 426 -13.84 16.94 -53.13
CA CYS A 426 -13.21 15.77 -52.56
C CYS A 426 -13.67 15.66 -51.12
N ASP A 427 -14.01 14.45 -50.74
CA ASP A 427 -14.19 14.00 -49.39
C ASP A 427 -13.04 13.05 -49.04
N GLY A 428 -12.73 12.99 -47.76
CA GLY A 428 -11.75 12.06 -47.26
C GLY A 428 -11.95 11.78 -45.79
N SER A 429 -11.40 10.66 -45.35
CA SER A 429 -11.36 10.32 -43.94
C SER A 429 -10.09 9.57 -43.60
N PHE A 430 -9.73 9.60 -42.33
CA PHE A 430 -8.60 8.87 -41.79
C PHE A 430 -8.91 8.48 -40.35
N ASN A 431 -8.37 7.34 -39.92
CA ASN A 431 -8.40 6.91 -38.53
C ASN A 431 -7.08 7.32 -37.89
N THR A 432 -7.13 8.08 -36.81
CA THR A 432 -5.92 8.38 -36.04
C THR A 432 -5.95 7.67 -34.72
N THR A 433 -4.87 6.98 -34.42
CA THR A 433 -4.56 6.43 -33.11
C THR A 433 -3.61 7.39 -32.40
N TYR A 434 -3.99 7.86 -31.22
CA TYR A 434 -3.13 8.66 -30.36
C TYR A 434 -2.60 7.80 -29.25
N THR A 435 -1.28 7.80 -29.04
CA THR A 435 -0.63 7.07 -27.95
C THR A 435 0.10 8.05 -27.05
N LEU A 436 -0.24 8.06 -25.77
CA LEU A 436 0.53 8.66 -24.69
C LEU A 436 1.31 7.54 -24.02
N ASP A 437 2.62 7.70 -23.96
CA ASP A 437 3.55 6.79 -23.29
C ASP A 437 4.52 7.65 -22.50
N LYS A 438 4.24 7.80 -21.20
CA LYS A 438 4.87 8.79 -20.32
C LYS A 438 5.25 8.17 -18.99
N THR A 439 6.44 8.49 -18.51
CA THR A 439 6.90 8.11 -17.17
C THR A 439 7.10 9.36 -16.32
N ILE A 440 6.51 9.38 -15.13
CA ILE A 440 6.63 10.46 -14.15
C ILE A 440 7.43 9.93 -12.95
N SER A 441 8.46 10.65 -12.53
CA SER A 441 9.18 10.36 -11.28
C SER A 441 8.34 10.82 -10.09
N LEU A 442 8.23 9.98 -9.06
CA LEU A 442 7.48 10.27 -7.83
C LEU A 442 8.38 10.74 -6.68
N THR A 443 9.64 11.09 -6.98
CA THR A 443 10.66 11.56 -6.02
C THR A 443 10.26 12.77 -5.19
N ASP A 444 9.37 13.60 -5.71
CA ASP A 444 9.06 14.92 -5.15
C ASP A 444 7.66 15.00 -4.52
N LEU A 445 7.03 13.85 -4.27
CA LEU A 445 5.80 13.82 -3.48
C LEU A 445 6.15 14.18 -2.02
N SER A 446 5.82 15.40 -1.63
CA SER A 446 6.00 15.87 -0.25
C SER A 446 5.03 15.17 0.70
N ASP A 447 5.41 15.05 1.98
CA ASP A 447 4.58 14.48 3.06
C ASP A 447 3.22 15.21 3.22
N GLU A 448 3.11 16.45 2.74
CA GLU A 448 1.94 17.30 2.92
C GLU A 448 0.95 17.29 1.75
N ASP A 449 1.41 17.08 0.51
CA ASP A 449 0.57 16.97 -0.68
C ASP A 449 1.09 15.83 -1.56
N LEU A 450 0.55 14.62 -1.32
CA LEU A 450 0.70 13.53 -2.26
C LEU A 450 -0.24 13.81 -3.42
N SER A 451 0.25 14.56 -4.40
CA SER A 451 -0.47 14.70 -5.65
C SER A 451 0.42 14.56 -6.87
N ILE A 452 -0.09 13.79 -7.83
CA ILE A 452 0.55 13.56 -9.11
C ILE A 452 -0.26 14.30 -10.15
N ASN A 453 0.31 15.37 -10.68
CA ASN A 453 -0.22 16.06 -11.84
C ASN A 453 0.14 15.25 -13.09
N VAL A 454 -0.87 14.70 -13.75
CA VAL A 454 -0.74 14.11 -15.07
C VAL A 454 -1.30 15.10 -16.06
N ASP A 455 -0.41 15.91 -16.61
CA ASP A 455 -0.71 16.75 -17.77
C ASP A 455 -0.20 16.06 -19.02
N ALA A 456 -1.08 15.83 -20.00
CA ALA A 456 -0.69 15.38 -21.32
C ALA A 456 -0.67 16.58 -22.28
N ARG A 457 0.51 17.14 -22.52
CA ARG A 457 0.66 18.24 -23.49
C ARG A 457 0.45 17.72 -24.90
N ALA A 458 0.00 18.59 -25.81
CA ALA A 458 -0.32 18.19 -27.18
C ALA A 458 0.87 17.54 -27.92
N ASP A 459 2.10 17.95 -27.59
CA ASP A 459 3.36 17.45 -28.16
C ASP A 459 3.84 16.11 -27.55
N GLU A 460 3.26 15.67 -26.44
CA GLU A 460 3.59 14.39 -25.79
C GLU A 460 2.83 13.20 -26.41
N TRP A 461 1.79 13.50 -27.19
CA TRP A 461 1.01 12.49 -27.89
C TRP A 461 1.69 12.07 -29.19
N LYS A 462 1.81 10.75 -29.42
CA LYS A 462 2.27 10.18 -30.68
C LYS A 462 1.05 9.83 -31.56
N PRO A 463 0.73 10.63 -32.60
CA PRO A 463 -0.30 10.28 -33.56
C PRO A 463 0.20 9.22 -34.55
N ASP A 464 -0.65 8.25 -34.85
CA ASP A 464 -0.53 7.32 -35.96
C ASP A 464 -1.80 7.41 -36.81
N ALA A 465 -1.72 8.14 -37.91
CA ALA A 465 -2.84 8.41 -38.79
C ALA A 465 -2.81 7.46 -39.99
N VAL A 466 -3.90 6.70 -40.16
CA VAL A 466 -4.09 5.75 -41.25
C VAL A 466 -5.21 6.25 -42.14
N PRO A 467 -4.93 6.62 -43.40
CA PRO A 467 -5.95 6.96 -44.39
C PRO A 467 -6.93 5.81 -44.60
N ASP A 468 -8.22 6.10 -44.77
CA ASP A 468 -9.16 5.09 -45.25
C ASP A 468 -8.76 4.68 -46.69
N ALA A 469 -8.52 3.39 -46.91
CA ALA A 469 -8.18 2.87 -48.23
C ALA A 469 -9.39 2.96 -49.17
N GLY A 470 -9.23 3.60 -50.34
CA GLY A 470 -10.31 3.67 -51.33
C GLY A 470 -10.09 4.65 -52.49
N ASN A 471 -11.02 4.62 -53.44
CA ASN A 471 -11.12 5.58 -54.55
C ASN A 471 -11.58 6.94 -53.99
N GLY A 472 -10.77 7.98 -54.13
CA GLY A 472 -11.01 9.29 -53.53
C GLY A 472 -9.73 10.12 -53.47
N PHE A 473 -9.63 11.06 -52.52
CA PHE A 473 -8.42 11.87 -52.32
C PHE A 473 -7.16 11.03 -52.08
N TRP A 474 -7.24 10.02 -51.20
CA TRP A 474 -6.10 9.16 -50.88
C TRP A 474 -5.70 8.25 -52.05
N GLY A 475 -6.66 7.81 -52.86
CA GLY A 475 -6.40 7.10 -54.11
C GLY A 475 -5.71 8.00 -55.16
N ASP A 476 -6.13 9.27 -55.28
CA ASP A 476 -5.51 10.24 -56.18
C ASP A 476 -4.06 10.57 -55.73
N ILE A 477 -3.80 10.64 -54.42
CA ILE A 477 -2.44 10.79 -53.86
C ILE A 477 -1.62 9.53 -54.11
N SER A 478 -2.13 8.36 -53.72
CA SER A 478 -1.47 7.06 -53.89
C SER A 478 -1.08 6.79 -55.35
N ALA A 479 -1.96 7.13 -56.30
CA ALA A 479 -1.69 7.03 -57.74
C ALA A 479 -0.64 8.04 -58.22
N ALA A 480 -0.58 9.24 -57.63
CA ALA A 480 0.42 10.25 -57.96
C ALA A 480 1.83 9.90 -57.44
N PHE A 481 1.91 9.16 -56.33
CA PHE A 481 3.18 8.80 -55.66
C PHE A 481 3.60 7.33 -55.84
N GLY A 482 2.87 6.54 -56.63
CA GLY A 482 3.32 5.22 -57.10
C GLY A 482 3.22 4.07 -56.08
N GLY A 483 2.32 4.16 -55.10
CA GLY A 483 2.17 3.11 -54.08
C GLY A 483 1.13 3.44 -53.01
N THR A 484 0.95 2.56 -52.02
CA THR A 484 0.10 2.80 -50.83
C THR A 484 0.51 4.09 -50.13
N ALA A 485 -0.44 5.00 -49.90
CA ALA A 485 -0.20 6.24 -49.17
C ALA A 485 0.48 5.96 -47.83
N HIS A 486 1.60 6.61 -47.56
CA HIS A 486 2.37 6.50 -46.33
C HIS A 486 2.04 7.64 -45.37
N VAL A 487 2.34 7.49 -44.08
CA VAL A 487 2.14 8.51 -43.04
C VAL A 487 2.79 9.85 -43.40
N GLY A 488 3.91 9.84 -44.13
CA GLY A 488 4.59 11.05 -44.60
C GLY A 488 3.84 11.83 -45.70
N ASP A 489 2.85 11.22 -46.34
CA ASP A 489 2.05 11.84 -47.41
C ASP A 489 0.81 12.58 -46.83
N ILE A 490 0.59 12.46 -45.52
CA ILE A 490 -0.51 13.12 -44.81
C ILE A 490 -0.15 14.60 -44.60
N PRO A 491 -0.88 15.55 -45.20
CA PRO A 491 -0.55 16.97 -45.11
C PRO A 491 -0.46 17.47 -43.67
N SER A 492 0.50 18.35 -43.36
CA SER A 492 0.77 18.87 -42.01
C SER A 492 -0.44 19.50 -41.30
N PHE A 493 -1.41 20.05 -42.03
CA PHE A 493 -2.65 20.58 -41.44
C PHE A 493 -3.55 19.52 -40.81
N VAL A 494 -3.39 18.25 -41.21
CA VAL A 494 -4.10 17.09 -40.67
C VAL A 494 -3.50 16.66 -39.31
N TRP A 495 -2.24 17.00 -39.05
CA TRP A 495 -1.51 16.63 -37.83
C TRP A 495 -1.91 17.45 -36.60
N ASP A 496 -2.50 18.64 -36.78
CA ASP A 496 -2.94 19.53 -35.68
C ASP A 496 -4.31 19.12 -35.10
N THR A 497 -4.57 17.81 -34.99
CA THR A 497 -5.84 17.24 -34.50
C THR A 497 -5.72 16.56 -33.13
N ALA A 498 -4.52 16.48 -32.55
CA ALA A 498 -4.25 15.87 -31.25
C ALA A 498 -5.11 16.49 -30.14
N ILE A 499 -5.75 15.67 -29.28
CA ILE A 499 -6.47 16.15 -28.10
C ILE A 499 -5.46 16.77 -27.12
N GLY A 500 -5.14 18.04 -27.30
CA GLY A 500 -4.48 18.84 -26.27
C GLY A 500 -5.48 19.13 -25.14
N GLY A 501 -5.01 19.08 -23.88
CA GLY A 501 -5.77 19.58 -22.74
C GLY A 501 -6.40 18.52 -21.83
N ILE A 502 -6.03 17.24 -21.95
CA ILE A 502 -6.42 16.25 -20.94
C ILE A 502 -5.35 16.26 -19.85
N GLY A 503 -5.67 16.94 -18.75
CA GLY A 503 -4.93 16.94 -17.52
C GLY A 503 -5.81 16.41 -16.39
N PHE A 504 -5.27 15.49 -15.59
CA PHE A 504 -5.90 15.07 -14.35
C PHE A 504 -4.86 15.08 -13.23
N LYS A 505 -5.31 15.54 -12.06
CA LYS A 505 -4.51 15.54 -10.84
C LYS A 505 -4.97 14.39 -9.97
N PHE A 506 -4.14 13.36 -9.80
CA PHE A 506 -4.33 12.44 -8.70
C PHE A 506 -3.97 13.17 -7.41
N SER A 507 -4.97 13.57 -6.62
CA SER A 507 -4.71 14.07 -5.27
C SER A 507 -4.99 12.94 -4.29
N PHE A 508 -3.92 12.36 -3.76
CA PHE A 508 -3.97 11.46 -2.62
C PHE A 508 -4.09 12.25 -1.30
N GLY A 509 -3.88 13.57 -1.35
CA GLY A 509 -4.05 14.49 -0.23
C GLY A 509 -2.89 14.42 0.75
N THR A 510 -3.07 15.00 1.93
CA THR A 510 -2.19 14.75 3.07
C THR A 510 -2.56 13.40 3.65
N LEU A 511 -1.75 12.36 3.41
CA LEU A 511 -1.92 11.08 4.09
C LEU A 511 -1.45 11.24 5.54
N ARG A 512 -2.33 11.75 6.41
CA ARG A 512 -2.16 11.58 7.84
C ARG A 512 -2.61 10.17 8.17
N PHE A 513 -1.67 9.24 8.10
CA PHE A 513 -1.86 7.93 8.70
C PHE A 513 -2.22 8.15 10.17
N PHE A 514 -3.19 7.38 10.65
CA PHE A 514 -3.49 7.31 12.07
C PHE A 514 -2.17 7.16 12.81
N SER A 515 -1.99 7.99 13.84
CA SER A 515 -0.78 7.91 14.64
C SER A 515 -0.80 6.57 15.35
N VAL A 516 -0.12 5.56 14.78
CA VAL A 516 0.40 4.46 15.58
C VAL A 516 1.62 5.00 16.29
N THR A 517 1.37 5.91 17.21
CA THR A 517 2.38 6.27 18.18
C THR A 517 2.44 5.11 19.17
N ASN A 518 3.66 4.70 19.50
CA ASN A 518 3.93 3.97 20.73
C ASN A 518 3.61 4.95 21.86
N ILE A 519 2.33 5.16 22.17
CA ILE A 519 1.91 5.97 23.30
C ILE A 519 2.08 5.09 24.53
N LEU A 520 3.34 4.98 24.95
CA LEU A 520 3.70 4.68 26.32
C LEU A 520 3.61 6.01 27.10
N ARG A 521 2.45 6.68 27.06
CA ARG A 521 2.17 7.85 27.91
C ARG A 521 1.56 7.37 29.22
N LYS A 522 2.09 7.98 30.28
CA LYS A 522 1.61 7.98 31.65
C LYS A 522 0.08 8.14 31.69
N SER A 523 -0.65 7.18 32.28
CA SER A 523 -1.93 7.50 32.90
C SER A 523 -1.66 8.52 34.01
N ALA A 524 -2.46 9.59 34.04
CA ALA A 524 -2.39 10.62 35.06
C ALA A 524 -2.92 10.11 36.41
#